data_AF-A0A2C9CE47-F1
#
_entry.id   AF-A0A2C9CE47-F1
#
_cell.length_a   1.000
_cell.length_b   1.000
_cell.length_c   1.000
_cell.angle_alpha   90.00
_cell.angle_beta   90.00
_cell.angle_gamma   90.00
#
_symmetry.space_group_name_H-M   'P 1'
#
loop_
_entity.id
_entity.type
_entity.pdbx_description
1 polymer ?
#
loop_
_entity_poly.entity_id
_entity_poly.type
_entity_poly.pdbx_seq_one_letter_code
_entity_poly.pdbx_strand_id
1 'polypeptide(L)'
;MTKDEVVKNVGTIAKSGSLEFITNLSEEAKKDSNVIGQFGVGFYSVFMVADEVRIRTKSYKKGEPAYEWRSDGTGKYSASDEKERRGTEIIVHLKEEEKEYTDKQGFPPSQNIQTL
;
A
#
# COMPACT_ATOMS: atom_id res chain seq x y z
N MET A 1 -2.66 -1.50 -9.64
CA MET A 1 -4.08 -1.27 -9.34
C MET A 1 -4.67 -0.40 -10.44
N THR A 2 -5.95 -0.54 -10.78
CA THR A 2 -6.69 0.45 -11.58
C THR A 2 -7.10 1.63 -10.70
N LYS A 3 -7.57 2.72 -11.33
CA LYS A 3 -8.17 3.86 -10.61
C LYS A 3 -9.22 3.41 -9.58
N ASP A 4 -10.15 2.57 -10.02
CA ASP A 4 -11.25 2.09 -9.17
C ASP A 4 -10.76 1.21 -8.03
N GLU A 5 -9.76 0.37 -8.28
CA GLU A 5 -9.13 -0.44 -7.23
C GLU A 5 -8.44 0.44 -6.19
N VAL A 6 -7.78 1.54 -6.58
CA VAL A 6 -7.19 2.50 -5.63
C VAL A 6 -8.27 3.18 -4.81
N VAL A 7 -9.33 3.71 -5.44
CA VAL A 7 -10.43 4.37 -4.71
C VAL A 7 -11.13 3.39 -3.76
N LYS A 8 -11.36 2.15 -4.20
CA LYS A 8 -12.02 1.11 -3.41
C LYS A 8 -11.15 0.62 -2.25
N ASN A 9 -9.87 0.32 -2.48
CA ASN A 9 -9.02 -0.39 -1.50
C ASN A 9 -8.17 0.57 -0.65
N VAL A 10 -7.77 1.71 -1.20
CA VAL A 10 -6.97 2.73 -0.51
C VAL A 10 -7.86 3.88 -0.06
N GLY A 11 -8.79 4.32 -0.90
CA GLY A 11 -9.67 5.45 -0.60
C GLY A 11 -10.78 5.15 0.42
N THR A 12 -11.02 3.89 0.79
CA THR A 12 -12.05 3.50 1.76
C THR A 12 -11.42 2.80 2.95
N ILE A 13 -11.66 3.30 4.17
CA ILE A 13 -11.13 2.71 5.41
C ILE A 13 -11.81 1.36 5.66
N ALA A 14 -11.05 0.40 6.21
CA ALA A 14 -11.51 -0.94 6.59
C ALA A 14 -11.96 -1.82 5.42
N LYS A 15 -11.40 -1.61 4.23
CA LYS A 15 -11.63 -2.47 3.06
C LYS A 15 -10.33 -3.12 2.59
N SER A 16 -10.26 -4.46 2.66
CA SER A 16 -9.11 -5.22 2.17
C SER A 16 -9.42 -5.91 0.84
N GLY A 17 -8.77 -5.45 -0.23
CA GLY A 17 -8.77 -6.17 -1.51
C GLY A 17 -8.09 -7.54 -1.42
N SER A 18 -7.13 -7.71 -0.49
CA SER A 18 -6.46 -8.98 -0.23
C SER A 18 -7.42 -10.01 0.36
N LEU A 19 -8.30 -9.59 1.29
CA LEU A 19 -9.34 -10.47 1.83
C LEU A 19 -10.34 -10.87 0.73
N GLU A 20 -10.83 -9.90 -0.03
CA GLU A 20 -11.75 -10.16 -1.16
C GLU A 20 -11.14 -11.12 -2.19
N PHE A 21 -9.84 -11.00 -2.46
CA PHE A 21 -9.11 -11.92 -3.32
C PHE A 21 -9.13 -13.36 -2.77
N ILE A 22 -8.79 -13.56 -1.49
CA ILE A 22 -8.80 -14.89 -0.86
C ILE A 22 -10.20 -15.50 -0.88
N THR A 23 -11.24 -14.70 -0.57
CA THR A 23 -12.63 -15.19 -0.54
C THR A 23 -13.07 -15.75 -1.90
N ASN A 24 -12.53 -15.20 -3.00
CA ASN A 24 -12.83 -15.61 -4.37
C ASN A 24 -11.99 -16.80 -4.88
N LEU A 25 -11.05 -17.32 -4.09
CA LEU A 25 -10.26 -18.51 -4.44
C LEU A 25 -11.01 -19.81 -4.11
N SER A 26 -10.63 -20.91 -4.78
CA SER A 26 -11.06 -22.25 -4.39
C SER A 26 -10.48 -22.65 -3.03
N GLU A 27 -11.11 -23.58 -2.32
CA GLU A 27 -10.66 -24.05 -1.00
C GLU A 27 -9.23 -24.63 -1.04
N GLU A 28 -8.86 -25.37 -2.09
CA GLU A 28 -7.46 -25.79 -2.31
C GLU A 28 -6.52 -24.59 -2.46
N ALA A 29 -6.87 -23.58 -3.24
CA ALA A 29 -6.01 -22.41 -3.47
C ALA A 29 -5.90 -21.49 -2.23
N LYS A 30 -6.90 -21.51 -1.33
CA LYS A 30 -6.84 -20.78 -0.05
C LYS A 30 -5.79 -21.34 0.89
N LYS A 31 -5.67 -22.68 0.98
CA LYS A 31 -4.71 -23.37 1.86
C LYS A 31 -3.26 -23.06 1.51
N ASP A 32 -2.98 -22.83 0.23
CA ASP A 32 -1.64 -22.49 -0.28
C ASP A 32 -1.41 -20.97 -0.40
N SER A 33 -2.36 -20.13 0.03
CA SER A 33 -2.24 -18.67 -0.10
C SER A 33 -1.48 -18.05 1.09
N ASN A 34 -0.35 -17.40 0.81
CA ASN A 34 0.46 -16.68 1.81
C ASN A 34 0.06 -15.20 1.93
N VAL A 35 -1.24 -14.90 1.86
CA VAL A 35 -1.73 -13.53 1.78
C VAL A 35 -1.85 -12.90 3.18
N ILE A 36 -1.03 -11.87 3.42
CA ILE A 36 -1.04 -11.08 4.67
C ILE A 36 -1.88 -9.81 4.46
N GLY A 37 -2.55 -9.34 5.53
CA GLY A 37 -3.26 -8.05 5.54
C GLY A 37 -4.74 -8.15 5.16
N GLN A 38 -5.56 -8.76 6.03
CA GLN A 38 -6.99 -8.97 5.80
C GLN A 38 -7.89 -7.87 6.37
N PHE A 39 -7.36 -7.00 7.23
CA PHE A 39 -8.15 -5.98 7.96
C PHE A 39 -8.45 -4.70 7.18
N GLY A 40 -7.65 -4.37 6.15
CA GLY A 40 -7.91 -3.19 5.30
C GLY A 40 -7.62 -1.84 5.96
N VAL A 41 -6.86 -1.83 7.06
CA VAL A 41 -6.44 -0.62 7.77
C VAL A 41 -4.93 -0.39 7.71
N GLY A 42 -4.14 -1.42 7.37
CA GLY A 42 -2.67 -1.38 7.46
C GLY A 42 -2.02 -0.33 6.55
N PHE A 43 -2.66 0.07 5.46
CA PHE A 43 -2.14 1.17 4.64
C PHE A 43 -2.11 2.50 5.40
N TYR A 44 -3.11 2.76 6.24
CA TYR A 44 -3.28 4.06 6.90
C TYR A 44 -2.29 4.29 8.05
N SER A 45 -1.56 3.27 8.51
CA SER A 45 -0.51 3.46 9.53
C SER A 45 0.60 4.40 9.06
N VAL A 46 0.81 4.53 7.74
CA VAL A 46 1.79 5.46 7.16
C VAL A 46 1.54 6.92 7.55
N PHE A 47 0.27 7.31 7.77
CA PHE A 47 -0.09 8.68 8.17
C PHE A 47 0.27 9.00 9.62
N MET A 48 0.71 8.01 10.41
CA MET A 48 1.31 8.29 11.72
C MET A 48 2.60 9.10 11.55
N VAL A 49 3.38 8.79 10.52
CA VAL A 49 4.73 9.35 10.31
C VAL A 49 4.85 10.25 9.09
N ALA A 50 3.80 10.33 8.26
CA ALA A 50 3.81 11.07 7.01
C ALA A 50 2.84 12.25 7.02
N ASP A 51 3.29 13.37 6.45
CA ASP A 51 2.42 14.52 6.11
C ASP A 51 1.69 14.28 4.79
N GLU A 52 2.25 13.46 3.90
CA GLU A 52 1.65 13.15 2.63
C GLU A 52 2.10 11.79 2.10
N VAL A 53 1.16 11.10 1.45
CA VAL A 53 1.44 9.87 0.73
C VAL A 53 0.94 9.95 -0.70
N ARG A 54 1.80 9.54 -1.64
CA ARG A 54 1.45 9.35 -3.05
C ARG A 54 1.55 7.89 -3.43
N ILE A 55 0.57 7.41 -4.16
CA ILE A 55 0.55 6.09 -4.77
C ILE A 55 0.55 6.27 -6.27
N ARG A 56 1.59 5.77 -6.92
CA ARG A 56 1.70 5.71 -8.38
C ARG A 56 1.55 4.26 -8.81
N THR A 57 0.56 3.95 -9.64
CA THR A 57 0.24 2.56 -9.95
C THR A 57 -0.08 2.33 -11.42
N LYS A 58 0.38 1.19 -11.94
CA LYS A 58 0.05 0.68 -13.28
C LYS A 58 -0.48 -0.74 -13.13
N SER A 59 -1.75 -0.92 -13.50
CA SER A 59 -2.42 -2.22 -13.41
C SER A 59 -1.81 -3.27 -14.34
N TYR A 60 -2.04 -4.54 -14.03
CA TYR A 60 -1.73 -5.66 -14.93
C TYR A 60 -2.79 -5.82 -16.02
N LYS A 61 -4.00 -5.26 -15.82
CA LYS A 61 -5.10 -5.29 -16.79
C LYS A 61 -4.70 -4.50 -18.04
N LYS A 62 -4.82 -5.13 -19.20
CA LYS A 62 -4.42 -4.55 -20.49
C LYS A 62 -5.30 -3.33 -20.82
N GLY A 63 -4.68 -2.25 -21.29
CA GLY A 63 -5.37 -1.01 -21.69
C GLY A 63 -5.66 -0.03 -20.54
N GLU A 64 -5.44 -0.43 -19.28
CA GLU A 64 -5.61 0.47 -18.14
C GLU A 64 -4.49 1.53 -18.09
N PRO A 65 -4.81 2.82 -17.92
CA PRO A 65 -3.80 3.87 -17.78
C PRO A 65 -3.04 3.74 -16.45
N ALA A 66 -1.90 4.41 -16.35
CA ALA A 66 -1.29 4.64 -15.05
C ALA A 66 -2.10 5.70 -14.28
N TYR A 67 -2.07 5.60 -12.96
CA TYR A 67 -2.87 6.43 -12.08
C TYR A 67 -2.07 6.85 -10.86
N GLU A 68 -2.21 8.12 -10.48
CA GLU A 68 -1.66 8.68 -9.26
C GLU A 68 -2.79 9.03 -8.28
N TRP A 69 -2.60 8.64 -7.03
CA TRP A 69 -3.42 9.04 -5.90
C TRP A 69 -2.55 9.71 -4.86
N ARG A 70 -3.01 10.82 -4.28
CA ARG A 70 -2.31 11.58 -3.25
C ARG A 70 -3.26 11.94 -2.11
N SER A 71 -2.74 11.93 -0.89
CA SER A 71 -3.50 12.30 0.31
C SER A 71 -2.55 12.83 1.38
N ASP A 72 -3.00 13.86 2.10
CA ASP A 72 -2.37 14.39 3.32
C ASP A 72 -3.03 13.84 4.60
N GLY A 73 -4.00 12.94 4.45
CA GLY A 73 -4.77 12.35 5.54
C GLY A 73 -6.07 13.10 5.87
N THR A 74 -6.24 14.33 5.36
CA THR A 74 -7.44 15.15 5.52
C THR A 74 -8.25 15.27 4.22
N GLY A 75 -7.58 15.19 3.07
CA GLY A 75 -8.18 15.25 1.74
C GLY A 75 -7.53 14.26 0.76
N LYS A 76 -8.16 14.07 -0.40
CA LYS A 76 -7.69 13.15 -1.45
C LYS A 76 -7.66 13.87 -2.79
N TYR A 77 -6.56 13.71 -3.51
CA TYR A 77 -6.39 14.16 -4.87
C TYR A 77 -6.03 12.98 -5.77
N SER A 78 -6.47 13.03 -7.03
CA SER A 78 -6.10 12.02 -8.00
C SER A 78 -5.93 12.57 -9.40
N ALA A 79 -4.96 12.01 -10.11
CA ALA A 79 -4.59 12.40 -11.46
C ALA A 79 -4.20 11.19 -12.31
N SER A 80 -4.21 11.39 -13.64
CA SER A 80 -3.53 10.48 -14.56
C SER A 80 -2.02 10.52 -14.29
N ASP A 81 -1.36 9.38 -14.46
CA ASP A 81 0.09 9.24 -14.30
C ASP A 81 0.69 8.66 -15.59
N GLU A 82 1.99 8.84 -15.78
CA GLU A 82 2.76 8.37 -16.94
C GLU A 82 3.65 7.16 -16.60
N LYS A 83 3.47 6.55 -15.42
CA LYS A 83 4.22 5.37 -14.99
C LYS A 83 4.20 4.25 -16.06
N GLU A 84 5.37 4.00 -16.65
CA GLU A 84 5.52 3.01 -17.74
C GLU A 84 5.47 1.56 -17.24
N ARG A 85 6.12 1.28 -16.10
CA ARG A 85 6.28 -0.09 -15.59
C ARG A 85 5.09 -0.51 -14.73
N ARG A 86 4.60 -1.73 -14.94
CA ARG A 86 3.61 -2.40 -14.08
C ARG A 86 4.06 -2.37 -12.62
N GLY A 87 3.10 -2.20 -11.72
CA GLY A 87 3.30 -2.29 -10.28
C GLY A 87 2.77 -1.06 -9.55
N THR A 88 3.05 -1.00 -8.26
CA THR A 88 2.67 0.12 -7.40
C THR A 88 3.92 0.65 -6.71
N GLU A 89 4.09 1.95 -6.75
CA GLU A 89 5.09 2.71 -6.01
C GLU A 89 4.35 3.56 -4.97
N ILE A 90 4.85 3.55 -3.73
CA ILE A 90 4.31 4.36 -2.63
C ILE A 90 5.43 5.32 -2.22
N ILE A 91 5.15 6.61 -2.36
CA ILE A 91 6.07 7.69 -2.02
C ILE A 91 5.52 8.32 -0.75
N VAL A 92 6.35 8.34 0.29
CA VAL A 92 5.98 8.82 1.62
C VAL A 92 6.77 10.07 1.91
N HIS A 93 6.07 11.18 2.08
CA HIS A 93 6.64 12.43 2.57
C HIS A 93 6.51 12.43 4.08
N LEU A 94 7.61 12.11 4.74
CA LEU A 94 7.69 12.02 6.20
C LEU A 94 7.57 13.40 6.84
N LYS A 95 7.00 13.41 8.04
CA LYS A 95 7.03 14.55 8.95
C LYS A 95 8.47 14.93 9.28
N GLU A 96 8.68 16.19 9.67
CA GLU A 96 10.01 16.71 9.99
C GLU A 96 10.67 15.92 11.13
N GLU A 97 9.88 15.59 12.16
CA GLU A 97 10.31 14.83 13.33
C GLU A 97 10.55 13.33 13.05
N GLU A 98 10.07 12.82 11.92
CA GLU A 98 10.13 11.38 11.55
C GLU A 98 11.19 11.09 10.47
N LYS A 99 12.07 12.06 10.18
CA LYS A 99 13.12 11.92 9.17
C LYS A 99 14.12 10.81 9.46
N GLU A 100 14.17 10.30 10.69
CA GLU A 100 14.99 9.14 11.05
C GLU A 100 14.69 7.89 10.20
N TYR A 101 13.45 7.72 9.72
CA TYR A 101 13.09 6.60 8.84
C TYR A 101 13.69 6.69 7.43
N THR A 102 14.37 7.80 7.10
CA THR A 102 15.15 7.91 5.85
C THR A 102 16.58 7.39 5.99
N ASP A 103 17.05 7.16 7.22
CA ASP A 103 18.36 6.59 7.46
C ASP A 103 18.35 5.07 7.20
N LYS A 104 19.26 4.62 6.33
CA LYS A 104 19.42 3.21 6.00
C LYS A 104 19.93 2.38 7.18
N GLN A 105 20.45 3.01 8.24
CA GLN A 105 20.98 2.35 9.44
C GLN A 105 19.99 2.29 10.60
N GLY A 106 18.77 2.82 10.46
CA GLY A 106 17.77 2.94 11.54
C GLY A 106 17.11 1.64 12.02
N PHE A 107 17.46 0.48 11.46
CA PHE A 107 17.07 -0.80 12.05
C PHE A 107 18.18 -1.25 13.01
N PRO A 108 17.91 -1.38 14.33
CA PRO A 108 18.90 -2.00 15.21
C PRO A 108 19.26 -3.37 14.62
N PRO A 109 20.56 -3.70 14.46
CA PRO A 109 20.95 -5.03 14.04
C PRO A 109 20.28 -6.00 15.00
N SER A 110 19.49 -6.92 14.44
CA SER A 110 18.69 -7.93 15.14
C SER A 110 19.33 -8.31 16.47
N GLN A 111 18.86 -7.72 17.58
CA GLN A 111 19.17 -8.29 18.88
C GLN A 111 18.57 -9.68 18.82
N ASN A 112 19.45 -10.68 18.93
CA ASN A 112 19.13 -12.10 18.94
C ASN A 112 17.82 -12.35 19.69
N ILE A 113 16.73 -12.50 18.94
CA ILE A 113 15.56 -13.21 19.45
C ILE A 113 16.03 -14.66 19.46
N GLN A 114 16.61 -15.07 20.60
CA GLN A 114 16.74 -16.48 20.91
C GLN A 114 15.34 -17.06 20.89
N THR A 115 15.03 -17.77 19.82
CA THR A 115 13.92 -18.71 19.78
C THR A 115 14.15 -19.70 20.93
N LEU A 116 13.21 -19.75 21.88
CA LEU A 116 13.06 -20.88 22.79
C LEU A 116 12.66 -22.14 22.00
#